data_AF-A0A5J5FRI2-F1
#
_entry.id   AF-A0A5J5FRI2-F1
#
_cell.length_a   1.000
_cell.length_b   1.000
_cell.length_c   1.000
_cell.angle_alpha   90.00
_cell.angle_beta   90.00
_cell.angle_gamma   90.00
#
_symmetry.space_group_name_H-M   'P 1'
#
loop_
_entity.id
_entity.type
_entity.pdbx_description
1 polymer ?
#
loop_
_entity_poly.entity_id
_entity_poly.type
_entity_poly.pdbx_seq_one_letter_code
_entity_poly.pdbx_strand_id
1 'polypeptide(L)' 'MPLKLRVMPGCIVITVQDLRELWHCLEGLSLQPFDERAAAQWLNRFPGGLDKGGAQ' A
#
# COMPACT_ATOMS: atom_id res chain seq x y z
N MET A 1 6.59 3.32 -12.26
CA MET A 1 7.65 3.91 -11.38
C MET A 1 7.57 3.18 -10.04
N PRO A 2 8.54 3.22 -9.12
CA PRO A 2 8.28 2.64 -7.79
C PRO A 2 7.16 3.43 -7.11
N LEU A 3 6.04 2.74 -6.86
CA LEU A 3 4.89 3.21 -6.08
C LEU A 3 5.37 3.81 -4.75
N LYS A 4 5.02 5.06 -4.45
CA LYS A 4 5.39 5.74 -3.20
C LYS A 4 4.30 5.56 -2.15
N LEU A 5 4.54 4.68 -1.18
CA LEU A 5 3.66 4.44 -0.05
C LEU A 5 4.28 4.98 1.24
N ARG A 6 3.57 5.87 1.93
CA ARG A 6 3.92 6.34 3.27
C ARG A 6 2.98 5.76 4.31
N VAL A 7 3.53 5.14 5.35
CA VAL A 7 2.73 4.62 6.47
C VAL A 7 2.55 5.71 7.53
N MET A 8 1.32 5.92 7.97
CA MET A 8 0.95 6.78 9.10
C MET A 8 0.12 5.98 10.11
N PRO A 9 -0.01 6.45 11.37
CA PRO A 9 -0.87 5.77 12.34
C PRO A 9 -2.30 5.64 11.81
N GLY A 10 -2.77 4.40 11.62
CA GLY A 10 -4.12 4.10 11.16
C GLY A 10 -4.40 4.28 9.66
N CYS A 11 -3.44 4.73 8.84
CA CYS A 11 -3.65 4.90 7.40
C CYS A 11 -2.37 4.85 6.56
N ILE A 12 -2.54 4.73 5.24
CA ILE A 12 -1.46 4.79 4.26
C ILE A 12 -1.73 5.95 3.32
N VAL A 13 -0.70 6.77 3.11
CA VAL A 13 -0.74 7.91 2.19
C VAL A 13 -0.04 7.52 0.90
N ILE A 14 -0.74 7.75 -0.21
CA ILE A 14 -0.34 7.43 -1.58
C ILE A 14 -0.72 8.60 -2.48
N THR A 15 0.05 8.85 -3.54
CA THR A 15 -0.30 9.88 -4.52
C THR A 15 -1.45 9.41 -5.42
N VAL A 16 -2.29 10.33 -5.89
CA VAL A 16 -3.40 9.98 -6.81
C VAL A 16 -2.89 9.32 -8.10
N GLN A 17 -1.70 9.70 -8.57
CA GLN A 17 -1.07 9.10 -9.76
C GLN A 17 -0.71 7.63 -9.52
N ASP A 18 -0.20 7.34 -8.32
CA ASP A 18 0.18 6.00 -7.88
C ASP A 18 -1.06 5.13 -7.56
N LEU A 19 -2.23 5.73 -7.30
CA LEU A 19 -3.46 5.00 -6.93
C LEU A 19 -3.91 3.99 -8.00
N ARG A 20 -3.74 4.30 -9.29
CA ARG A 20 -4.08 3.39 -10.38
C ARG A 20 -3.13 2.18 -10.43
N GLU A 21 -1.85 2.42 -10.22
CA GLU A 21 -0.82 1.36 -10.16
C GLU A 21 -1.03 0.49 -8.91
N LEU A 22 -1.44 1.11 -7.79
CA LEU A 22 -1.87 0.41 -6.58
C LEU A 22 -3.07 -0.49 -6.85
N TRP A 23 -4.09 -0.01 -7.58
CA TRP A 23 -5.27 -0.82 -7.89
C TRP A 23 -4.93 -2.06 -8.74
N HIS A 24 -3.99 -1.94 -9.68
CA HIS A 24 -3.44 -3.09 -10.41
C HIS A 24 -2.68 -4.05 -9.49
N CYS A 25 -1.93 -3.56 -8.50
CA CYS A 25 -1.29 -4.43 -7.50
C CYS A 25 -2.27 -5.02 -6.48
N LEU A 26 -3.43 -4.38 -6.29
CA LEU A 26 -4.51 -4.78 -5.39
C LEU A 26 -5.62 -5.55 -6.10
N GLU A 27 -5.47 -5.98 -7.36
CA GLU A 27 -6.51 -6.77 -8.06
C GLU A 27 -6.96 -8.01 -7.26
N GLY A 28 -6.12 -8.54 -6.35
CA GLY A 28 -6.48 -9.59 -5.40
C GLY A 28 -7.18 -9.15 -4.10
N LEU A 29 -7.16 -7.85 -3.77
CA LEU A 29 -7.72 -7.21 -2.58
C LEU A 29 -8.98 -6.37 -2.86
N SER A 30 -9.20 -5.98 -4.12
CA SER A 30 -10.27 -5.07 -4.55
C SER A 30 -11.65 -5.73 -4.68
N LEU A 31 -11.73 -7.04 -4.90
CA LEU A 31 -12.98 -7.74 -5.27
C LEU A 31 -13.70 -8.38 -4.07
N GLN A 32 -13.09 -8.36 -2.89
CA GLN A 32 -13.62 -8.91 -1.64
C GLN A 32 -13.87 -7.77 -0.64
N PRO A 33 -14.71 -7.97 0.39
CA PRO A 33 -14.68 -7.08 1.55
C PRO A 33 -13.25 -6.90 2.02
N PHE A 34 -12.90 -5.66 2.40
CA PHE A 34 -11.53 -5.32 2.81
C PHE A 34 -11.05 -6.28 3.91
N ASP A 35 -9.99 -7.03 3.60
CA ASP A 35 -9.33 -7.93 4.55
C ASP A 35 -8.02 -7.29 5.01
N GLU A 36 -8.00 -6.85 6.27
CA GLU A 36 -6.85 -6.21 6.89
C GLU A 36 -5.61 -7.14 6.89
N ARG A 37 -5.79 -8.45 7.06
CA ARG A 37 -4.67 -9.42 7.07
C ARG A 37 -4.08 -9.58 5.69
N ALA A 38 -4.93 -9.68 4.66
CA ALA A 38 -4.49 -9.76 3.28
C ALA A 38 -3.78 -8.46 2.86
N ALA A 39 -4.29 -7.29 3.27
CA ALA A 39 -3.64 -6.00 3.06
C ALA A 39 -2.28 -5.93 3.77
N ALA A 40 -2.19 -6.36 5.03
CA ALA A 40 -0.93 -6.42 5.78
C ALA A 40 0.08 -7.39 5.15
N GLN A 41 -0.35 -8.54 4.64
CA GLN A 41 0.52 -9.49 3.96
C GLN A 41 1.03 -8.96 2.63
N TRP A 42 0.19 -8.22 1.89
CA TRP A 42 0.61 -7.53 0.67
C TRP A 42 1.64 -6.45 0.97
N LEU A 43 1.39 -5.61 1.99
CA LEU A 43 2.31 -4.55 2.43
C LEU A 43 3.69 -5.09 2.82
N ASN A 44 3.75 -6.24 3.51
CA ASN A 44 5.02 -6.89 3.87
C ASN A 44 5.81 -7.41 2.66
N ARG A 45 5.14 -7.72 1.55
CA ARG A 45 5.76 -8.21 0.31
C ARG A 45 5.90 -7.12 -0.75
N PHE A 46 5.57 -5.87 -0.41
CA PHE A 46 5.54 -4.78 -1.36
C PHE A 46 6.95 -4.48 -1.90
N PRO A 47 7.18 -4.64 -3.22
CA PRO A 47 8.53 -4.58 -3.80
C PRO A 47 9.11 -3.15 -3.82
N GLY A 48 8.28 -2.11 -3.71
CA GLY A 48 8.71 -0.72 -3.71
C GLY A 48 9.25 -0.22 -2.37
N GLY A 49 9.18 -1.04 -1.31
CA GLY A 49 9.53 -0.65 0.05
C GLY A 49 8.49 0.29 0.68
N LEU A 50 8.23 0.12 1.97
CA LEU A 50 7.35 1.03 2.70
C LEU A 50 8.19 2.14 3.32
N ASP A 51 7.91 3.39 2.95
CA ASP A 51 8.50 4.53 3.64
C ASP A 51 7.78 4.71 4.98
N LYS A 52 8.36 4.07 5.99
CA LYS A 52 7.97 4.26 7.39
C LYS A 52 8.57 5.59 7.79
N GLY A 53 7.85 6.68 7.54
CA GLY A 53 8.25 8.02 7.95
C GLY A 53 8.35 8.12 9.47
N GLY A 54 9.43 7.58 10.03
CA GLY A 54 9.93 7.79 11.38
C GLY A 54 11.18 8.64 11.26
N ALA A 55 11.16 9.80 11.92
CA ALA A 55 12.33 10.62 12.12
C ALA A 55 13.51 9.81 12.66
N GLN A 56 14.71 10.14 12.19
CA GLN A 56 15.91 10.00 13.01
C GLN A 56 15.85 10.99 14.17
#